data_AF-A0A2N9HMQ3-F1
#
_entry.id   AF-A0A2N9HMQ3-F1
#
_cell.length_a   1.000
_cell.length_b   1.000
_cell.length_c   1.000
_cell.angle_alpha   90.00
_cell.angle_beta   90.00
_cell.angle_gamma   90.00
#
_symmetry.space_group_name_H-M   'P 1'
#
loop_
_entity.id
_entity.type
_entity.pdbx_description
1 polymer ?
#
loop_
_entity_poly.entity_id
_entity_poly.type
_entity_poly.pdbx_seq_one_letter_code
_entity_poly.pdbx_strand_id
1 'polypeptide(L)'
;MVYGDFITKEEIMVHKTAGAPRLVKLDFPRFNGGEDPTSWICHAEQFFRFYETPLEDQVALASFHLEGVAQLWYQLLQQETNNIPWNVFKFGLLARYGPTQFYDYFGELTKLQQSGTVKEYQTRFEQLLAKAGPLPSTGQVSCFVSGLKENLKADVMAGRPADLTTAIGLARLYKARNTPI
;
A
#
# COMPACT_ATOMS: atom_id res chain seq x y z
N MET A 1 18.74 -11.87 -42.26
CA MET A 1 18.62 -11.00 -41.08
C MET A 1 17.74 -11.73 -40.09
N VAL A 2 18.35 -12.42 -39.13
CA VAL A 2 17.62 -13.17 -38.11
C VAL A 2 17.24 -12.17 -37.04
N TYR A 3 15.93 -12.01 -36.79
CA TYR A 3 15.43 -11.26 -35.63
C TYR A 3 15.99 -11.96 -34.39
N GLY A 4 16.95 -11.32 -33.72
CA GLY A 4 17.41 -11.77 -32.42
C GLY A 4 16.29 -11.54 -31.42
N ASP A 5 15.88 -12.60 -30.74
CA ASP A 5 14.91 -12.56 -29.65
C ASP A 5 15.39 -11.53 -28.61
N PHE A 6 14.67 -10.40 -28.51
CA PHE A 6 14.84 -9.45 -27.42
C PHE A 6 14.21 -10.07 -26.19
N ILE A 7 14.95 -10.96 -25.53
CA ILE A 7 14.60 -11.47 -24.21
C ILE A 7 14.47 -10.25 -23.30
N THR A 8 13.26 -9.98 -22.80
CA THR A 8 13.03 -8.81 -21.95
C THR A 8 13.84 -8.96 -20.67
N LYS A 9 14.24 -7.87 -20.01
CA LYS A 9 14.95 -7.95 -18.72
C LYS A 9 14.17 -8.81 -17.71
N GLU A 10 12.84 -8.85 -17.79
CA GLU A 10 11.99 -9.74 -16.99
C GLU A 10 12.29 -11.22 -17.24
N GLU A 11 12.44 -11.64 -18.50
CA GLU A 11 12.77 -13.02 -18.85
C GLU A 11 14.19 -13.38 -18.38
N ILE A 12 15.16 -12.45 -18.43
CA ILE A 12 16.51 -12.66 -17.88
C ILE A 12 16.46 -12.92 -16.36
N MET A 13 15.60 -12.22 -15.64
CA MET A 13 15.42 -12.39 -14.19
C MET A 13 14.73 -13.72 -13.83
N VAL A 14 13.88 -14.25 -14.72
CA VAL A 14 13.19 -15.54 -14.55
C VAL A 14 14.13 -16.74 -14.74
N HIS A 15 15.26 -16.60 -15.43
CA HIS A 15 16.09 -17.75 -15.85
C HIS A 15 17.22 -18.19 -14.90
N LYS A 16 17.33 -17.65 -13.68
CA LYS A 16 18.21 -18.22 -12.65
C LYS A 16 17.45 -19.21 -11.76
N THR A 17 17.25 -20.45 -12.23
CA THR A 17 17.27 -21.69 -11.42
C THR A 17 16.81 -22.89 -12.26
N ALA A 18 17.76 -23.70 -12.71
CA ALA A 18 17.47 -25.06 -13.17
C ALA A 18 17.10 -25.91 -11.95
N GLY A 19 15.80 -26.22 -11.78
CA GLY A 19 15.32 -27.24 -10.82
C GLY A 19 14.35 -26.78 -9.73
N ALA A 20 13.81 -25.56 -9.75
CA ALA A 20 12.88 -25.09 -8.72
C ALA A 20 11.40 -25.48 -8.98
N PRO A 21 10.59 -25.76 -7.93
CA PRO A 21 9.15 -25.97 -8.05
C PRO A 21 8.51 -24.75 -8.73
N ARG A 22 7.47 -24.95 -9.55
CA ARG A 22 6.82 -23.92 -10.39
C ARG A 22 6.83 -22.55 -9.70
N LEU A 23 7.79 -21.70 -10.08
CA LEU A 23 7.89 -20.34 -9.58
C LEU A 23 6.58 -19.65 -9.93
N VAL A 24 5.90 -19.12 -8.90
CA VAL A 24 4.75 -18.24 -9.12
C VAL A 24 5.28 -17.06 -9.94
N LYS A 25 4.80 -16.93 -11.17
CA LYS A 25 5.07 -15.75 -11.98
C LYS A 25 4.20 -14.62 -11.45
N LEU A 26 4.82 -13.65 -10.79
CA LEU A 26 4.16 -12.40 -10.44
C LEU A 26 4.28 -11.45 -11.63
N ASP A 27 3.21 -10.75 -11.96
CA ASP A 27 3.26 -9.67 -12.94
C ASP A 27 3.72 -8.38 -12.26
N PHE A 28 4.56 -7.61 -12.94
CA PHE A 28 4.97 -6.31 -12.42
C PHE A 28 3.78 -5.31 -12.48
N PRO A 29 3.50 -4.56 -11.40
CA PRO A 29 2.34 -3.67 -11.37
C PRO A 29 2.52 -2.47 -12.33
N ARG A 30 1.44 -2.03 -12.98
CA ARG A 30 1.42 -0.83 -13.85
C ARG A 30 0.98 0.42 -13.08
N PHE A 31 1.50 1.59 -13.47
CA PHE A 31 1.11 2.87 -12.87
C PHE A 31 1.01 3.98 -13.90
N ASN A 32 -0.17 4.63 -13.98
CA ASN A 32 -0.45 5.68 -14.95
C ASN A 32 -0.43 7.11 -14.36
N GLY A 33 -0.28 7.26 -13.04
CA GLY A 33 -0.32 8.55 -12.35
C GLY A 33 -1.70 9.08 -11.98
N GLY A 34 -2.77 8.28 -12.13
CA GLY A 34 -4.14 8.67 -11.79
C GLY A 34 -4.53 8.49 -10.32
N GLU A 35 -3.78 7.69 -9.57
CA GLU A 35 -4.04 7.36 -8.17
C GLU A 35 -2.79 7.56 -7.31
N ASP A 36 -2.98 7.45 -5.99
CA ASP A 36 -1.90 7.45 -5.00
C ASP A 36 -0.89 6.29 -5.28
N PRO A 37 0.41 6.56 -5.42
CA PRO A 37 1.40 5.55 -5.80
C PRO A 37 1.79 4.59 -4.68
N THR A 38 1.30 4.77 -3.44
CA THR A 38 1.72 3.99 -2.26
C THR A 38 1.55 2.49 -2.46
N SER A 39 0.38 2.06 -2.96
CA SER A 39 0.09 0.65 -3.21
C SER A 39 0.98 0.08 -4.33
N TRP A 40 1.18 0.85 -5.41
CA TRP A 40 2.04 0.46 -6.51
C TRP A 40 3.50 0.31 -6.08
N ILE A 41 4.04 1.27 -5.31
CA ILE A 41 5.39 1.22 -4.74
C ILE A 41 5.54 -0.02 -3.86
N CYS A 42 4.56 -0.31 -3.01
CA CYS A 42 4.58 -1.49 -2.14
C CYS A 42 4.66 -2.80 -2.95
N HIS A 43 3.84 -2.94 -3.98
CA HIS A 43 3.87 -4.11 -4.87
C HIS A 43 5.18 -4.21 -5.65
N ALA A 44 5.73 -3.10 -6.16
CA ALA A 44 7.04 -3.10 -6.82
C ALA A 44 8.15 -3.56 -5.88
N GLU A 45 8.17 -3.10 -4.63
CA GLU A 45 9.16 -3.56 -3.64
C GLU A 45 8.97 -5.01 -3.23
N GLN A 46 7.73 -5.51 -3.17
CA GLN A 46 7.46 -6.93 -2.95
C GLN A 46 8.00 -7.77 -4.11
N PHE A 47 7.78 -7.32 -5.36
CA PHE A 47 8.32 -7.95 -6.55
C PHE A 47 9.85 -8.01 -6.49
N PHE A 48 10.50 -6.89 -6.19
CA PHE A 48 11.97 -6.84 -6.09
C PHE A 48 12.52 -7.76 -5.02
N ARG A 49 11.84 -7.87 -3.87
CA ARG A 49 12.22 -8.82 -2.81
C ARG A 49 12.03 -10.27 -3.24
N PHE A 50 10.93 -10.58 -3.94
CA PHE A 50 10.62 -11.93 -4.37
C PHE A 50 11.60 -12.46 -5.42
N TYR A 51 11.97 -11.61 -6.40
CA TYR A 51 12.91 -11.95 -7.47
C TYR A 51 14.36 -11.53 -7.19
N GLU A 52 14.66 -11.08 -5.97
CA GLU A 52 16.00 -10.59 -5.57
C GLU A 52 16.59 -9.58 -6.58
N THR A 53 15.77 -8.61 -7.02
CA THR A 53 16.14 -7.66 -8.07
C THR A 53 17.29 -6.74 -7.62
N PRO A 54 18.43 -6.71 -8.35
CA PRO A 54 19.56 -5.83 -8.05
C PRO A 54 19.13 -4.36 -7.99
N LEU A 55 19.71 -3.59 -7.07
CA LEU A 55 19.33 -2.19 -6.82
C LEU A 55 19.44 -1.32 -8.08
N GLU A 56 20.46 -1.58 -8.89
CA GLU A 56 20.73 -0.92 -10.17
C GLU A 56 19.67 -1.20 -11.25
N ASP A 57 18.93 -2.31 -11.15
CA ASP A 57 17.90 -2.69 -12.11
C ASP A 57 16.48 -2.27 -11.68
N GLN A 58 16.27 -1.99 -10.39
CA GLN A 58 14.94 -1.70 -9.84
C GLN A 58 14.23 -0.54 -10.56
N VAL A 59 14.91 0.60 -10.72
CA VAL A 59 14.30 1.77 -11.38
C VAL A 59 14.07 1.52 -12.86
N ALA A 60 14.97 0.80 -13.54
CA ALA A 60 14.81 0.47 -14.95
C ALA A 60 13.60 -0.46 -15.18
N LEU A 61 13.40 -1.44 -14.30
CA LEU A 61 12.25 -2.35 -14.36
C LEU A 61 10.93 -1.64 -14.01
N ALA A 62 10.95 -0.82 -12.96
CA ALA A 62 9.78 -0.07 -12.53
C ALA A 62 9.32 0.96 -13.56
N SER A 63 10.27 1.69 -14.14
CA SER A 63 9.98 2.72 -15.12
C SER A 63 9.42 2.16 -16.43
N PHE A 64 9.80 0.93 -16.80
CA PHE A 64 9.22 0.24 -17.95
C PHE A 64 7.69 0.02 -17.82
N HIS A 65 7.19 -0.06 -16.59
CA HIS A 65 5.77 -0.28 -16.28
C HIS A 65 5.01 1.00 -15.92
N LEU A 66 5.64 2.16 -16.11
CA LEU A 66 4.94 3.44 -16.05
C LEU A 66 4.19 3.69 -17.36
N GLU A 67 3.02 4.30 -17.21
CA GLU A 67 2.14 4.61 -18.33
C GLU A 67 1.66 6.06 -18.24
N GLY A 68 1.07 6.57 -19.32
CA GLY A 68 0.40 7.86 -19.35
C GLY A 68 1.27 9.00 -18.81
N VAL A 69 0.71 9.77 -17.87
CA VAL A 69 1.38 10.96 -17.31
C VAL A 69 2.55 10.61 -16.39
N ALA A 70 2.58 9.41 -15.81
CA ALA A 70 3.70 8.94 -15.00
C ALA A 70 4.94 8.66 -15.85
N GLN A 71 4.76 8.08 -17.04
CA GLN A 71 5.85 7.86 -17.99
C GLN A 71 6.49 9.18 -18.44
N LEU A 72 5.66 10.20 -18.74
CA LEU A 72 6.15 11.52 -19.13
C LEU A 72 6.98 12.17 -18.03
N TRP A 73 6.55 12.05 -16.77
CA TRP A 73 7.32 12.54 -15.63
C TRP A 73 8.68 11.87 -15.52
N TYR A 74 8.75 10.55 -15.68
CA TYR A 74 10.02 9.83 -15.61
C TYR A 74 11.00 10.26 -16.71
N GLN A 75 10.50 10.52 -17.94
CA GLN A 75 11.32 11.06 -19.03
C GLN A 75 11.96 12.40 -18.67
N LEU A 76 11.21 13.31 -18.02
CA LEU A 76 11.74 14.58 -17.54
C LEU A 76 12.78 14.38 -16.43
N LEU A 77 12.50 13.47 -15.48
CA LEU A 77 13.43 13.16 -14.39
C LEU A 77 14.77 12.62 -14.90
N GLN A 78 14.77 11.80 -15.96
CA GLN A 78 15.98 11.28 -16.60
C GLN A 78 16.82 12.37 -17.27
N GLN A 79 16.21 13.47 -17.72
CA GLN A 79 16.96 14.60 -18.30
C GLN A 79 17.73 15.38 -17.23
N GLU A 80 17.21 15.41 -16.01
CA GLU A 80 17.78 16.18 -14.89
C GLU A 80 18.79 15.38 -14.08
N THR A 81 18.57 14.06 -13.95
CA THR A 81 19.36 13.20 -13.08
C THR A 81 19.84 11.95 -13.82
N ASN A 82 21.16 11.83 -13.97
CA ASN A 82 21.76 10.61 -14.45
C ASN A 82 21.87 9.59 -13.29
N ASN A 83 21.44 8.35 -13.53
CA ASN A 83 21.39 7.26 -12.54
C ASN A 83 20.52 7.58 -11.29
N ILE A 84 19.22 7.37 -11.40
CA ILE A 84 18.26 7.64 -10.33
C ILE A 84 18.18 6.41 -9.40
N PRO A 85 18.58 6.51 -8.12
CA PRO A 85 18.40 5.40 -7.19
C PRO A 85 16.92 5.24 -6.77
N TRP A 86 16.53 4.02 -6.39
CA TRP A 86 15.14 3.68 -6.08
C TRP A 86 14.48 4.61 -5.04
N ASN A 87 15.22 5.01 -4.00
CA ASN A 87 14.71 5.93 -2.98
C ASN A 87 14.35 7.31 -3.54
N VAL A 88 15.15 7.86 -4.46
CA VAL A 88 14.87 9.15 -5.12
C VAL A 88 13.67 9.01 -6.06
N PHE A 89 13.60 7.91 -6.81
CA PHE A 89 12.46 7.62 -7.68
C PHE A 89 11.14 7.52 -6.89
N LYS A 90 11.13 6.77 -5.77
CA LYS A 90 9.97 6.68 -4.87
C LYS A 90 9.55 8.03 -4.32
N PHE A 91 10.51 8.82 -3.83
CA PHE A 91 10.23 10.15 -3.29
C PHE A 91 9.61 11.06 -4.35
N GLY A 92 10.14 11.05 -5.58
CA GLY A 92 9.59 11.83 -6.68
C GLY A 92 8.17 11.42 -7.06
N LEU A 93 7.87 10.11 -7.08
CA LEU A 93 6.50 9.62 -7.29
C LEU A 93 5.54 10.10 -6.21
N LEU A 94 5.90 9.94 -4.94
CA LEU A 94 5.11 10.38 -3.80
C LEU A 94 4.93 11.91 -3.78
N ALA A 95 5.96 12.67 -4.14
CA ALA A 95 5.86 14.13 -4.19
C ALA A 95 4.92 14.62 -5.30
N ARG A 96 4.85 13.90 -6.42
CA ARG A 96 4.08 14.33 -7.60
C ARG A 96 2.67 13.77 -7.67
N TYR A 97 2.49 12.49 -7.34
CA TYR A 97 1.23 11.76 -7.44
C TYR A 97 0.69 11.34 -6.08
N GLY A 98 1.53 11.42 -5.04
CA GLY A 98 1.09 11.18 -3.70
C GLY A 98 0.20 12.32 -3.20
N PRO A 99 -0.58 12.03 -2.15
CA PRO A 99 -1.25 13.04 -1.36
C PRO A 99 -0.20 14.02 -0.86
N THR A 100 -0.55 15.31 -0.82
CA THR A 100 0.39 16.37 -0.45
C THR A 100 1.13 15.98 0.84
N GLN A 101 2.45 16.23 0.90
CA GLN A 101 3.29 15.95 2.09
C GLN A 101 2.78 16.58 3.41
N PHE A 102 1.75 17.42 3.32
CA PHE A 102 1.05 18.07 4.41
C PHE A 102 -0.21 17.31 4.87
N TYR A 103 -0.51 16.16 4.27
CA TYR A 103 -1.67 15.36 4.67
C TYR A 103 -1.37 14.63 5.97
N ASP A 104 -1.95 15.14 7.06
CA ASP A 104 -1.81 14.57 8.39
C ASP A 104 -2.68 13.30 8.55
N TYR A 105 -2.18 12.18 8.04
CA TYR A 105 -2.85 10.88 8.14
C TYR A 105 -3.18 10.49 9.57
N PHE A 106 -2.30 10.82 10.51
CA PHE A 106 -2.50 10.51 11.92
C PHE A 106 -3.59 11.41 12.53
N GLY A 107 -3.60 12.70 12.21
CA GLY A 107 -4.66 13.64 12.57
C GLY A 107 -6.03 13.21 12.03
N GLU A 108 -6.10 12.74 10.79
CA GLU A 108 -7.35 12.20 10.22
C GLU A 108 -7.74 10.87 10.86
N LEU A 109 -6.78 9.98 11.15
CA LEU A 109 -7.04 8.71 11.86
C LEU A 109 -7.67 8.95 13.23
N THR A 110 -7.14 9.91 14.00
CA THR A 110 -7.62 10.24 15.36
C THR A 110 -8.98 10.94 15.36
N LYS A 111 -9.32 11.65 14.26
CA LYS A 111 -10.63 12.29 14.08
C LYS A 111 -11.66 11.38 13.42
N LEU A 112 -11.27 10.22 12.89
CA LEU A 112 -12.15 9.36 12.12
C LEU A 112 -13.33 8.87 12.97
N GLN A 113 -14.55 9.20 12.54
CA GLN A 113 -15.80 8.77 13.16
C GLN A 113 -16.59 7.81 12.26
N GLN A 114 -17.24 6.82 12.86
CA GLN A 114 -18.10 5.86 12.20
C GLN A 114 -19.42 6.54 11.79
N SER A 115 -19.54 6.91 10.51
CA SER A 115 -20.81 7.37 9.92
C SER A 115 -21.66 6.21 9.39
N GLY A 116 -21.04 5.26 8.68
CA GLY A 116 -21.71 4.13 8.03
C GLY A 116 -21.71 2.82 8.83
N THR A 117 -21.51 1.72 8.11
CA THR A 117 -21.36 0.37 8.68
C THR A 117 -20.02 0.21 9.39
N VAL A 118 -19.91 -0.80 10.28
CA VAL A 118 -18.64 -1.14 10.93
C VAL A 118 -17.58 -1.55 9.90
N LYS A 119 -17.99 -2.22 8.82
CA LYS A 119 -17.10 -2.64 7.74
C LYS A 119 -16.50 -1.45 7.00
N GLU A 120 -17.31 -0.46 6.60
CA GLU A 120 -16.82 0.74 5.94
C GLU A 120 -15.90 1.56 6.85
N TYR A 121 -16.25 1.69 8.13
CA TYR A 121 -15.41 2.37 9.12
C TYR A 121 -14.06 1.68 9.29
N GLN A 122 -14.05 0.35 9.45
CA GLN A 122 -12.83 -0.43 9.52
C GLN A 122 -11.94 -0.21 8.30
N THR A 123 -12.49 -0.31 7.09
CA THR A 123 -11.70 -0.12 5.86
C THR A 123 -11.05 1.26 5.82
N ARG A 124 -11.78 2.33 6.19
CA ARG A 124 -11.22 3.68 6.25
C ARG A 124 -10.15 3.81 7.34
N PHE A 125 -10.37 3.19 8.50
CA PHE A 125 -9.42 3.19 9.60
C PHE A 125 -8.11 2.51 9.21
N GLU A 126 -8.17 1.32 8.61
CA GLU A 126 -7.00 0.56 8.15
C GLU A 126 -6.24 1.31 7.05
N GLN A 127 -6.93 1.99 6.13
CA GLN A 127 -6.31 2.84 5.10
C GLN A 127 -5.54 4.00 5.71
N LEU A 128 -6.12 4.70 6.68
CA LEU A 128 -5.44 5.81 7.37
C LEU A 128 -4.28 5.30 8.23
N LEU A 129 -4.45 4.19 8.93
CA LEU A 129 -3.41 3.59 9.78
C LEU A 129 -2.20 3.15 8.93
N ALA A 130 -2.44 2.53 7.77
CA ALA A 130 -1.38 2.11 6.85
C ALA A 130 -0.53 3.30 6.35
N LYS A 131 -1.15 4.48 6.20
CA LYS A 131 -0.47 5.71 5.73
C LYS A 131 0.12 6.54 6.88
N ALA A 132 -0.47 6.50 8.06
CA ALA A 132 0.02 7.20 9.26
C ALA A 132 1.31 6.58 9.83
N GLY A 133 1.57 5.30 9.53
CA GLY A 133 2.75 4.58 9.98
C GLY A 133 2.55 3.82 11.30
N PRO A 134 3.64 3.31 11.91
CA PRO A 134 3.55 2.43 13.07
C PRO A 134 2.90 3.11 14.28
N LEU A 135 1.84 2.50 14.80
CA LEU A 135 1.17 2.90 16.04
C LEU A 135 1.13 1.69 16.99
N PRO A 136 1.46 1.84 18.29
CA PRO A 136 1.33 0.74 19.25
C PRO A 136 -0.09 0.19 19.30
N SER A 137 -0.26 -1.10 19.58
CA SER A 137 -1.59 -1.75 19.62
C SER A 137 -2.58 -1.03 20.53
N THR A 138 -2.13 -0.52 21.67
CA THR A 138 -2.95 0.28 22.60
C THR A 138 -3.45 1.57 21.96
N GLY A 139 -2.61 2.25 21.18
CA GLY A 139 -2.98 3.44 20.41
C GLY A 139 -3.97 3.12 19.30
N GLN A 140 -3.77 2.01 18.57
CA GLN A 140 -4.70 1.56 17.54
C GLN A 140 -6.09 1.26 18.12
N VAL A 141 -6.14 0.52 19.23
CA VAL A 141 -7.40 0.22 19.94
C VAL A 141 -8.07 1.49 20.40
N SER A 142 -7.35 2.40 21.05
CA SER A 142 -7.91 3.65 21.54
C SER A 142 -8.52 4.50 20.42
N CYS A 143 -7.81 4.66 19.31
CA CYS A 143 -8.30 5.43 18.16
C CYS A 143 -9.54 4.76 17.55
N PHE A 144 -9.47 3.45 17.28
CA PHE A 144 -10.57 2.71 16.68
C PHE A 144 -11.84 2.77 17.53
N VAL A 145 -11.72 2.51 18.84
CA VAL A 145 -12.86 2.52 19.75
C VAL A 145 -13.42 3.92 19.93
N SER A 146 -12.57 4.97 19.96
CA SER A 146 -13.03 6.35 20.09
C SER A 146 -13.86 6.84 18.92
N GLY A 147 -13.68 6.25 17.73
CA GLY A 147 -14.43 6.61 16.53
C GLY A 147 -15.67 5.75 16.27
N LEU A 148 -15.92 4.70 17.06
CA LEU A 148 -17.15 3.92 16.94
C LEU A 148 -18.38 4.74 17.36
N LYS A 149 -19.55 4.39 16.82
CA LYS A 149 -20.83 4.94 17.30
C LYS A 149 -21.01 4.65 18.79
N GLU A 150 -21.56 5.61 19.53
CA GLU A 150 -21.65 5.59 20.99
C GLU A 150 -22.29 4.30 21.54
N ASN A 151 -23.32 3.79 20.84
CA ASN A 151 -24.00 2.55 21.20
C ASN A 151 -23.14 1.29 21.08
N LEU A 152 -22.12 1.28 20.21
CA LEU A 152 -21.16 0.17 20.08
C LEU A 152 -19.92 0.39 20.94
N LYS A 153 -19.51 1.63 21.11
CA LYS A 153 -18.30 2.01 21.83
C LYS A 153 -18.29 1.47 23.25
N ALA A 154 -19.39 1.64 24.01
CA ALA A 154 -19.50 1.14 25.38
C ALA A 154 -19.38 -0.40 25.46
N ASP A 155 -20.08 -1.11 24.57
CA ASP A 155 -20.04 -2.57 24.48
C ASP A 155 -18.62 -3.09 24.16
N VAL A 156 -17.96 -2.48 23.16
CA VAL A 156 -16.58 -2.85 22.77
C VAL A 156 -15.59 -2.56 23.90
N MET A 157 -15.71 -1.41 24.58
CA MET A 157 -14.86 -1.10 25.75
C MET A 157 -15.04 -2.10 26.88
N ALA A 158 -16.28 -2.53 27.14
CA ALA A 158 -16.57 -3.55 28.16
C ALA A 158 -15.90 -4.90 27.86
N GLY A 159 -15.73 -5.24 26.58
CA GLY A 159 -15.00 -6.42 26.13
C GLY A 159 -13.48 -6.34 26.26
N ARG A 160 -12.91 -5.18 26.60
CA ARG A 160 -11.47 -4.96 26.85
C ARG A 160 -10.54 -5.55 25.76
N PRO A 161 -10.66 -5.11 24.50
CA PRO A 161 -9.82 -5.61 23.42
C PRO A 161 -8.34 -5.32 23.68
N ALA A 162 -7.50 -6.35 23.54
CA ALA A 162 -6.05 -6.22 23.69
C ALA A 162 -5.36 -5.67 22.43
N ASP A 163 -6.01 -5.83 21.27
CA ASP A 163 -5.50 -5.43 19.97
C ASP A 163 -6.63 -4.98 19.01
N LEU A 164 -6.23 -4.42 17.88
CA LEU A 164 -7.14 -3.91 16.86
C LEU A 164 -8.06 -5.02 16.30
N THR A 165 -7.52 -6.22 16.09
CA THR A 165 -8.27 -7.38 15.60
C THR A 165 -9.44 -7.73 16.52
N THR A 166 -9.18 -7.78 17.83
CA THR A 166 -10.18 -8.06 18.86
C THR A 166 -11.21 -6.93 18.92
N ALA A 167 -10.78 -5.67 18.86
CA ALA A 167 -11.68 -4.52 18.86
C ALA A 167 -12.65 -4.55 17.66
N ILE A 168 -12.15 -4.86 16.46
CA ILE A 168 -12.96 -5.02 15.24
C ILE A 168 -13.93 -6.20 15.39
N GLY A 169 -13.46 -7.33 15.92
CA GLY A 169 -14.29 -8.52 16.16
C GLY A 169 -15.47 -8.21 17.08
N LEU A 170 -15.20 -7.56 18.22
CA LEU A 170 -16.23 -7.13 19.16
C LEU A 170 -17.21 -6.14 18.53
N ALA A 171 -16.73 -5.15 17.78
CA ALA A 171 -17.59 -4.16 17.11
C ALA A 171 -18.58 -4.82 16.13
N ARG A 172 -18.12 -5.82 15.38
CA ARG A 172 -18.97 -6.61 14.47
C ARG A 172 -19.97 -7.47 15.25
N LEU A 173 -19.54 -8.14 16.31
CA LEU A 173 -20.40 -8.98 17.17
C LEU A 173 -21.56 -8.16 17.77
N TYR A 174 -21.25 -7.02 18.38
CA TYR A 174 -22.26 -6.19 19.02
C TYR A 174 -23.18 -5.50 18.00
N LYS A 175 -22.67 -5.17 16.82
CA LYS A 175 -23.51 -4.68 15.72
C LYS A 175 -24.52 -5.74 15.26
N ALA A 176 -24.11 -7.00 15.14
CA ALA A 176 -25.02 -8.09 14.79
C ALA A 176 -26.10 -8.31 15.87
N ARG A 177 -25.73 -8.27 17.15
CA ARG A 177 -26.67 -8.37 18.27
C ARG A 177 -27.72 -7.25 18.28
N ASN A 178 -27.32 -6.03 17.92
CA ASN A 178 -28.16 -4.84 18.03
C ASN A 178 -28.96 -4.52 16.74
N THR A 179 -28.94 -5.41 15.73
CA THR A 179 -29.73 -5.24 14.51
C THR A 179 -30.98 -6.12 14.62
N PRO A 180 -32.20 -5.55 14.74
CA PRO A 180 -33.41 -6.35 14.79
C PRO A 180 -33.63 -7.08 13.47
N ILE A 181 -34.18 -8.30 13.56
CA ILE A 181 -34.60 -9.14 12.43
C ILE A 181 -35.73 -8.45 11.66
#